data_AF-A0A510TDJ4-F1
#
_entry.id   AF-A0A510TDJ4-F1
#
_cell.length_a   1.000
_cell.length_b   1.000
_cell.length_c   1.000
_cell.angle_alpha   90.00
_cell.angle_beta   90.00
_cell.angle_gamma   90.00
#
_symmetry.space_group_name_H-M   'P 1'
#
loop_
_entity.id
_entity.type
_entity.pdbx_description
1 polymer ?
#
loop_
_entity_poly.entity_id
_entity_poly.type
_entity_poly.pdbx_seq_one_letter_code
_entity_poly.pdbx_strand_id
1 'polypeptide(L)'
;MLSTMANAFSERVTRLNSQAGKTYQEMAHDCDFKRSVTWWNKVRWNEIENPPEPGLFPYLAKALEVPQRRVAEMVAEQWCGVRPDDTVPERLRTLLSVLREVDETDLPVMFQMAMAMFDKRGIRLWRDQLSAELLRAYIEGSEGPLTAEQLRYLRPPELYAIKKDPSVKVDPDAQAKLDALSDPGDG
;
A
#
# COMPACT_ATOMS: atom_id res chain seq x y z
N MET A 1 -16.20 -20.41 -0.46
CA MET A 1 -16.28 -19.49 -1.62
C MET A 1 -15.22 -19.93 -2.60
N LEU A 2 -15.62 -20.37 -3.80
CA LEU A 2 -14.68 -20.83 -4.82
C LEU A 2 -13.88 -19.62 -5.30
N SER A 3 -12.57 -19.64 -5.03
CA SER A 3 -11.61 -18.70 -5.59
C SER A 3 -11.75 -18.75 -7.11
N THR A 4 -12.23 -17.68 -7.72
CA THR A 4 -12.27 -17.53 -9.18
C THR A 4 -10.81 -17.59 -9.62
N MET A 5 -10.37 -18.72 -10.19
CA MET A 5 -8.99 -18.89 -10.66
C MET A 5 -8.64 -17.69 -11.55
N ALA A 6 -7.55 -16.99 -11.22
CA ALA A 6 -7.11 -15.83 -11.95
C ALA A 6 -6.57 -16.28 -13.32
N ASN A 7 -7.38 -16.23 -14.37
CA ASN A 7 -7.02 -16.75 -15.70
C ASN A 7 -6.16 -15.75 -16.50
N ALA A 8 -5.20 -15.08 -15.86
CA ALA A 8 -4.50 -13.92 -16.41
C ALA A 8 -3.78 -14.22 -17.74
N PHE A 9 -3.15 -15.39 -17.86
CA PHE A 9 -2.45 -15.81 -19.07
C PHE A 9 -3.44 -16.17 -20.19
N SER A 10 -4.46 -16.97 -19.86
CA SER A 10 -5.51 -17.40 -20.81
C SER A 10 -6.36 -16.22 -21.31
N GLU A 11 -6.62 -15.22 -20.46
CA GLU A 11 -7.29 -13.98 -20.84
C GLU A 11 -6.45 -13.15 -21.82
N ARG A 12 -5.14 -13.06 -21.61
CA ARG A 12 -4.24 -12.37 -22.56
C ARG A 12 -4.25 -13.05 -23.93
N VAL A 13 -4.17 -14.38 -23.96
CA VAL A 13 -4.29 -15.16 -25.22
C VAL A 13 -5.64 -14.90 -25.89
N THR A 14 -6.73 -14.93 -25.13
CA THR A 14 -8.07 -14.66 -25.64
C THR A 14 -8.20 -13.25 -26.20
N ARG A 15 -7.63 -12.25 -25.52
CA ARG A 15 -7.65 -10.85 -25.95
C ARG A 15 -6.94 -10.67 -27.29
N LEU A 16 -5.73 -11.20 -27.41
CA LEU A 16 -4.96 -11.12 -28.65
C LEU A 16 -5.71 -11.82 -29.81
N ASN A 17 -6.30 -12.97 -29.53
CA ASN A 17 -7.00 -13.73 -30.56
C ASN A 17 -8.35 -13.14 -30.99
N SER A 18 -9.18 -12.72 -30.04
CA SER A 18 -10.55 -12.26 -30.32
C SER A 18 -10.66 -10.76 -30.57
N GLN A 19 -9.78 -9.93 -29.99
CA GLN A 19 -9.85 -8.47 -30.12
C GLN A 19 -8.78 -7.89 -31.04
N ALA A 20 -7.55 -8.41 -30.97
CA ALA A 20 -6.45 -7.95 -31.83
C ALA A 20 -6.33 -8.73 -33.15
N GLY A 21 -7.14 -9.78 -33.34
CA GLY A 21 -7.16 -10.59 -34.56
C GLY A 21 -5.97 -11.53 -34.74
N LYS A 22 -5.09 -11.67 -33.74
CA LYS A 22 -3.89 -12.52 -33.81
C LYS A 22 -4.27 -14.00 -33.78
N THR A 23 -3.95 -14.72 -34.83
CA THR A 23 -4.24 -16.15 -34.96
C THR A 23 -3.33 -16.98 -34.06
N TYR A 24 -3.77 -18.19 -33.68
CA TYR A 24 -2.91 -19.14 -32.96
C TYR A 24 -1.70 -19.61 -33.79
N GLN A 25 -1.79 -19.52 -35.12
CA GLN A 25 -0.67 -19.78 -36.03
C GLN A 25 0.42 -18.70 -35.87
N GLU A 26 0.02 -17.42 -35.83
CA GLU A 26 0.94 -16.30 -35.59
C GLU A 26 1.54 -16.37 -34.19
N MET A 27 0.75 -16.71 -33.16
CA MET A 27 1.29 -16.92 -31.81
C MET A 27 2.29 -18.09 -31.75
N ALA A 28 2.03 -19.18 -32.47
CA ALA A 28 2.97 -20.30 -32.55
C ALA A 28 4.26 -19.89 -33.27
N HIS A 29 4.14 -19.15 -34.38
CA HIS A 29 5.27 -18.60 -35.11
C HIS A 29 6.11 -17.63 -34.26
N ASP A 30 5.47 -16.70 -33.56
CA ASP A 30 6.15 -15.72 -32.70
C ASP A 30 6.80 -16.36 -31.46
N CYS A 31 6.28 -17.52 -31.04
CA CYS A 31 6.85 -18.36 -30.00
C CYS A 31 7.92 -19.33 -30.56
N ASP A 32 8.42 -19.09 -31.78
CA ASP A 32 9.39 -19.93 -32.51
C ASP A 32 9.00 -21.42 -32.51
N PHE A 33 7.70 -21.70 -32.59
CA PHE A 33 7.06 -23.02 -32.53
C PHE A 33 7.43 -23.85 -31.28
N LYS A 34 7.95 -23.22 -30.23
CA LYS A 34 8.14 -23.87 -28.92
C LYS A 34 6.82 -24.31 -28.30
N ARG A 35 5.70 -23.70 -28.73
CA ARG A 35 4.33 -24.14 -28.46
C ARG A 35 3.53 -24.24 -29.76
N SER A 36 2.75 -25.31 -29.89
CA SER A 36 1.93 -25.57 -31.07
C SER A 36 0.64 -24.76 -31.07
N VAL A 37 0.02 -24.64 -32.25
CA VAL A 37 -1.33 -24.07 -32.43
C VAL A 37 -2.35 -24.71 -31.48
N THR A 38 -2.30 -26.04 -31.36
CA THR A 38 -3.18 -26.79 -30.45
C THR A 38 -2.96 -26.39 -28.99
N TRP A 39 -1.71 -26.14 -28.59
CA TRP A 39 -1.41 -25.68 -27.24
C TRP A 39 -2.05 -24.32 -26.96
N TRP A 40 -1.96 -23.36 -27.88
CA TRP A 40 -2.61 -22.05 -27.75
C TRP A 40 -4.13 -22.15 -27.65
N ASN A 41 -4.75 -23.04 -28.44
CA ASN A 41 -6.18 -23.32 -28.34
C ASN A 41 -6.53 -23.88 -26.95
N LYS A 42 -5.76 -24.83 -26.43
CA LYS A 42 -5.96 -25.39 -25.07
C LYS A 42 -5.79 -24.34 -23.98
N VAL A 43 -4.83 -23.43 -24.10
CA VAL A 43 -4.67 -22.30 -23.17
C VAL A 43 -5.92 -21.45 -23.13
N ARG A 44 -6.52 -21.14 -24.28
CA ARG A 44 -7.76 -20.35 -24.35
C ARG A 44 -8.91 -20.99 -23.57
N TRP A 45 -9.01 -22.32 -23.60
CA TRP A 45 -10.03 -23.09 -22.88
C TRP A 45 -9.64 -23.47 -21.44
N ASN A 46 -8.51 -22.96 -20.94
CA ASN A 46 -7.96 -23.29 -19.63
C ASN A 46 -7.73 -24.80 -19.42
N GLU A 47 -7.36 -25.52 -20.48
CA GLU A 47 -7.11 -26.97 -20.47
C GLU A 47 -5.64 -27.32 -20.23
N ILE A 48 -4.82 -26.35 -19.83
CA ILE A 48 -3.40 -26.54 -19.54
C ILE A 48 -3.19 -26.57 -18.02
N GLU A 49 -3.01 -27.77 -17.48
CA GLU A 49 -2.83 -27.99 -16.03
C GLU A 49 -1.45 -27.54 -15.53
N ASN A 50 -0.41 -27.76 -16.34
CA ASN A 50 0.96 -27.46 -15.93
C ASN A 50 1.42 -26.09 -16.47
N PRO A 51 2.05 -25.25 -15.64
CA PRO A 51 2.58 -23.97 -16.11
C PRO A 51 3.66 -24.19 -17.16
N PRO A 52 3.82 -23.25 -18.12
CA PRO A 52 4.97 -23.27 -19.01
C PRO A 52 6.26 -23.08 -18.22
N GLU A 53 7.33 -23.78 -18.63
CA GLU A 53 8.64 -23.66 -17.99
C GLU A 53 9.25 -22.26 -18.18
N PRO A 54 10.03 -21.75 -17.20
CA PRO A 54 10.66 -20.42 -17.29
C PRO A 54 11.53 -20.20 -18.54
N GLY A 55 12.16 -21.25 -19.06
CA GLY A 55 12.95 -21.20 -20.30
C GLY A 55 12.12 -20.82 -21.53
N LEU A 56 10.80 -20.96 -21.48
CA LEU A 56 9.88 -20.55 -22.55
C LEU A 56 9.47 -19.08 -22.48
N PHE A 57 9.69 -18.41 -21.35
CA PHE A 57 9.17 -17.07 -21.11
C PHE A 57 9.64 -16.02 -22.15
N PRO A 58 10.88 -16.04 -22.65
CA PRO A 58 11.29 -15.10 -23.72
C PRO A 58 10.47 -15.27 -25.00
N TYR A 59 10.16 -16.50 -25.39
CA TYR A 59 9.37 -16.81 -26.59
C TYR A 59 7.89 -16.46 -26.40
N LEU A 60 7.35 -16.76 -25.21
CA LEU A 60 5.99 -16.39 -24.85
C LEU A 60 5.82 -14.87 -24.75
N ALA A 61 6.84 -14.14 -24.30
CA ALA A 61 6.82 -12.68 -24.22
C ALA A 61 6.64 -12.04 -25.60
N LYS A 62 7.38 -12.55 -26.59
CA LYS A 62 7.24 -12.15 -28.00
C LYS A 62 5.84 -12.48 -28.54
N ALA A 63 5.35 -13.72 -28.34
CA ALA A 63 4.03 -14.12 -28.81
C ALA A 63 2.88 -13.34 -28.17
N LEU A 64 2.99 -13.03 -26.87
CA LEU A 64 1.98 -12.34 -26.08
C LEU A 64 2.11 -10.81 -26.10
N GLU A 65 3.12 -10.28 -26.77
CA GLU A 65 3.39 -8.83 -26.89
C GLU A 65 3.44 -8.15 -25.51
N VAL A 66 4.17 -8.75 -24.58
CA VAL A 66 4.40 -8.22 -23.22
C VAL A 66 5.84 -8.50 -22.79
N PRO A 67 6.40 -7.75 -21.81
CA PRO A 67 7.72 -8.06 -21.28
C PRO A 67 7.79 -9.48 -20.67
N GLN A 68 8.97 -10.11 -20.70
CA GLN A 68 9.21 -11.43 -20.09
C GLN A 68 8.80 -11.48 -18.61
N ARG A 69 9.06 -10.41 -17.86
CA ARG A 69 8.61 -10.26 -16.48
C ARG A 69 7.10 -10.44 -16.35
N ARG A 70 6.31 -9.81 -17.25
CA ARG A 70 4.86 -9.90 -17.22
C ARG A 70 4.35 -11.32 -17.53
N VAL A 71 5.06 -12.07 -18.38
CA VAL A 71 4.78 -13.50 -18.59
C VAL A 71 4.91 -14.29 -17.29
N ALA A 72 6.01 -14.09 -16.55
CA ALA A 72 6.23 -14.77 -15.28
C ALA A 72 5.13 -14.44 -14.25
N GLU A 73 4.73 -13.16 -14.18
CA GLU A 73 3.63 -12.72 -13.33
C GLU A 73 2.31 -13.40 -13.71
N MET A 74 1.92 -13.39 -14.99
CA MET A 74 0.68 -14.05 -15.44
C MET A 74 0.69 -15.57 -15.18
N VAL A 75 1.85 -16.22 -15.30
CA VAL A 75 2.01 -17.64 -14.98
C VAL A 75 1.85 -17.88 -13.47
N ALA A 76 2.48 -17.07 -12.62
CA ALA A 76 2.32 -17.15 -11.18
C ALA A 76 0.87 -16.89 -10.73
N GLU A 77 0.21 -15.91 -11.35
CA GLU A 77 -1.19 -15.56 -11.07
C GLU A 77 -2.12 -16.74 -11.41
N GLN A 78 -1.94 -17.38 -12.58
CA GLN A 78 -2.85 -18.41 -13.07
C GLN A 78 -2.59 -19.81 -12.49
N TRP A 79 -1.33 -20.24 -12.39
CA TRP A 79 -1.00 -21.60 -11.94
C TRP A 79 -0.60 -21.69 -10.47
N CYS A 80 -0.09 -20.61 -9.87
CA CYS A 80 0.33 -20.62 -8.47
C CYS A 80 -0.67 -19.91 -7.56
N GLY A 81 -1.64 -19.17 -8.13
CA GLY A 81 -2.59 -18.37 -7.36
C GLY A 81 -1.94 -17.21 -6.60
N VAL A 82 -0.70 -16.85 -6.95
CA VAL A 82 0.06 -15.77 -6.30
C VAL A 82 0.03 -14.55 -7.20
N ARG A 83 -0.47 -13.43 -6.68
CA ARG A 83 -0.38 -12.12 -7.32
C ARG A 83 0.86 -11.39 -6.80
N PRO A 84 1.55 -10.59 -7.62
CA PRO A 84 2.62 -9.70 -7.13
C PRO A 84 2.15 -8.80 -5.96
N ASP A 85 0.86 -8.43 -5.98
CA ASP A 85 0.19 -7.63 -4.95
C ASP A 85 -0.02 -8.35 -3.61
N ASP A 86 0.19 -9.67 -3.53
CA ASP A 86 -0.03 -10.43 -2.28
C ASP A 86 0.96 -10.04 -1.18
N THR A 87 2.07 -9.39 -1.56
CA THR A 87 3.02 -8.78 -0.63
C THR A 87 2.49 -7.50 0.02
N VAL A 88 1.43 -6.90 -0.52
CA VAL A 88 0.86 -5.65 -0.01
C VAL A 88 -0.28 -5.96 0.96
N PRO A 89 -0.24 -5.40 2.19
CA PRO A 89 -1.30 -5.58 3.18
C PRO A 89 -2.69 -5.25 2.61
N GLU A 90 -3.71 -6.03 2.98
CA GLU A 90 -5.05 -5.95 2.40
C GLU A 90 -5.65 -4.54 2.41
N ARG A 91 -5.47 -3.81 3.52
CA ARG A 91 -5.90 -2.40 3.66
C ARG A 91 -5.29 -1.43 2.64
N LEU A 92 -4.21 -1.80 1.96
CA LEU A 92 -3.50 -1.00 0.97
C LEU A 92 -3.75 -1.49 -0.47
N ARG A 93 -4.49 -2.59 -0.67
CA ARG A 93 -4.73 -3.14 -2.02
C ARG A 93 -5.56 -2.19 -2.89
N THR A 94 -6.50 -1.44 -2.32
CA THR A 94 -7.26 -0.42 -3.06
C THR A 94 -6.36 0.70 -3.62
N LEU A 95 -5.31 1.06 -2.90
CA LEU A 95 -4.32 2.03 -3.38
C LEU A 95 -3.52 1.49 -4.56
N LEU A 96 -3.16 0.20 -4.55
CA LEU A 96 -2.50 -0.42 -5.71
C LEU A 96 -3.34 -0.36 -6.97
N SER A 97 -4.66 -0.58 -6.87
CA SER A 97 -5.57 -0.47 -8.01
C SER A 97 -5.55 0.93 -8.63
N VAL A 98 -5.55 1.98 -7.80
CA VAL A 98 -5.44 3.37 -8.26
C VAL A 98 -4.08 3.65 -8.88
N LEU A 99 -3.00 3.16 -8.25
CA LEU A 99 -1.62 3.39 -8.72
C LEU A 99 -1.31 2.71 -10.06
N ARG A 100 -2.05 1.67 -10.46
CA ARG A 100 -1.87 1.00 -11.76
C ARG A 100 -2.29 1.83 -12.95
N GLU A 101 -3.19 2.78 -12.75
CA GLU A 101 -3.71 3.64 -13.82
C GLU A 101 -2.91 4.94 -13.94
N VAL A 102 -1.91 5.15 -13.07
CA VAL A 102 -1.06 6.33 -13.07
C VAL A 102 -0.01 6.20 -14.17
N ASP A 103 0.19 7.29 -14.91
CA ASP A 103 1.22 7.38 -15.93
C ASP A 103 2.62 7.21 -15.33
N GLU A 104 3.52 6.53 -16.03
CA GLU A 104 4.88 6.28 -15.55
C GLU A 104 5.63 7.59 -15.22
N THR A 105 5.33 8.68 -15.91
CA THR A 105 5.93 10.00 -15.68
C THR A 105 5.54 10.64 -14.34
N ASP A 106 4.39 10.25 -13.79
CA ASP A 106 3.88 10.76 -12.51
C ASP A 106 4.33 9.93 -11.30
N LEU A 107 4.84 8.70 -11.53
CA LEU A 107 5.32 7.82 -10.46
C LEU A 107 6.39 8.47 -9.55
N PRO A 108 7.38 9.22 -10.05
CA PRO A 108 8.34 9.90 -9.18
C PRO A 108 7.71 10.92 -8.24
N VAL A 109 6.67 11.64 -8.71
CA VAL A 109 5.94 12.64 -7.90
C VAL A 109 5.17 11.95 -6.78
N MET A 110 4.49 10.84 -7.09
CA MET A 110 3.77 10.06 -6.08
C MET A 110 4.70 9.50 -5.00
N PHE A 111 5.88 9.03 -5.41
CA PHE A 111 6.91 8.58 -4.47
C PHE A 111 7.36 9.71 -3.54
N GLN A 112 7.64 10.90 -4.09
CA GLN A 112 8.00 12.08 -3.29
C GLN A 112 6.89 12.48 -2.32
N MET A 113 5.62 12.42 -2.73
CA MET A 113 4.48 12.71 -1.85
C MET A 113 4.39 11.71 -0.69
N ALA A 114 4.59 10.41 -0.96
CA ALA A 114 4.61 9.38 0.08
C ALA A 114 5.73 9.63 1.10
N MET A 115 6.93 9.97 0.62
CA MET A 115 8.06 10.33 1.46
C MET A 115 7.78 11.59 2.30
N ALA A 116 7.25 12.65 1.70
CA ALA A 116 6.90 13.87 2.42
C ALA A 116 5.84 13.62 3.52
N MET A 117 4.87 12.74 3.27
CA MET A 117 3.87 12.35 4.26
C MET A 117 4.47 11.54 5.40
N PHE A 118 5.42 10.65 5.09
CA PHE A 118 6.19 9.90 6.08
C PHE A 118 7.02 10.85 6.96
N ASP A 119 7.78 11.77 6.36
CA ASP A 119 8.59 12.76 7.08
C ASP A 119 7.72 13.67 7.95
N LYS A 120 6.60 14.17 7.42
CA LYS A 120 5.63 14.97 8.17
C LYS A 120 5.06 14.20 9.36
N ARG A 121 4.89 12.89 9.26
CA ARG A 121 4.46 12.05 10.39
C ARG A 121 5.60 11.87 11.40
N GLY A 122 6.82 11.62 10.95
CA GLY A 122 8.01 11.52 11.79
C GLY A 122 8.26 12.80 12.59
N ILE A 123 8.23 13.96 11.93
CA ILE A 123 8.39 15.28 12.57
C ILE A 123 7.29 15.51 13.61
N ARG A 124 6.04 15.13 13.32
CA ARG A 124 4.94 15.25 14.29
C ARG A 124 5.20 14.39 15.53
N LEU A 125 5.60 13.13 15.36
CA LEU A 125 5.91 12.24 16.49
C LEU A 125 7.08 12.78 17.32
N TRP A 126 8.16 13.21 16.67
CA TRP A 126 9.33 13.77 17.36
C TRP A 126 8.99 15.05 18.12
N ARG A 127 8.20 15.94 17.50
CA ARG A 127 7.67 17.15 18.13
C ARG A 127 6.82 16.83 19.36
N ASP A 128 5.98 15.80 19.28
CA ASP A 128 5.11 15.39 20.38
C ASP A 128 5.94 14.78 21.53
N GLN A 129 6.97 14.00 21.20
CA GLN A 129 7.93 13.47 22.16
C GLN A 129 8.70 14.59 22.88
N LEU A 130 9.30 15.52 22.14
CA LEU A 130 10.03 16.66 22.73
C LEU A 130 9.14 17.48 23.66
N SER A 131 7.88 17.66 23.29
CA SER A 131 6.94 18.36 24.15
C SER A 131 6.62 17.63 25.44
N ALA A 132 6.49 16.31 25.38
CA ALA A 132 6.34 15.50 26.59
C ALA A 132 7.58 15.59 27.49
N GLU A 133 8.78 15.58 26.90
CA GLU A 133 10.05 15.74 27.62
C GLU A 133 10.18 17.13 28.26
N LEU A 134 9.87 18.20 27.52
CA LEU A 134 9.88 19.57 28.04
C LEU A 134 8.86 19.75 29.16
N LEU A 135 7.66 19.19 29.02
CA LEU A 135 6.64 19.24 30.07
C LEU A 135 7.12 18.53 31.35
N ARG A 136 7.75 17.35 31.23
CA ARG A 136 8.32 16.65 32.39
C ARG A 136 9.42 17.46 33.07
N ALA A 137 10.38 17.97 32.29
CA ALA A 137 11.46 18.80 32.83
C ALA A 137 10.92 20.07 33.51
N TYR A 138 9.86 20.67 32.96
CA TYR A 138 9.19 21.82 33.56
C TYR A 138 8.53 21.48 34.90
N ILE A 139 7.82 20.35 34.98
CA ILE A 139 7.18 19.88 36.21
C ILE A 139 8.23 19.52 37.27
N GLU A 140 9.27 18.78 36.90
CA GLU A 140 10.37 18.37 37.81
C GLU A 140 11.15 19.58 38.36
N GLY A 141 11.30 20.64 37.57
CA GLY A 141 11.96 21.88 37.98
C GLY A 141 11.05 22.90 38.69
N SER A 142 9.74 22.66 38.74
CA SER A 142 8.78 23.56 39.36
C SER A 142 8.54 23.22 40.83
N GLU A 143 8.69 24.20 41.72
CA GLU A 143 8.28 24.05 43.13
C GLU A 143 6.78 24.34 43.26
N GLY A 144 5.96 23.29 43.33
CA GLY A 144 4.53 23.40 43.63
C GLY A 144 3.61 22.95 42.49
N PRO A 145 2.28 23.11 42.67
CA PRO A 145 1.31 22.72 41.65
C PRO A 145 1.38 23.63 40.41
N LEU A 146 1.11 23.06 39.23
CA LEU A 146 1.06 23.81 37.98
C LEU A 146 -0.04 24.88 38.03
N THR A 147 0.32 26.12 37.66
CA THR A 147 -0.59 27.26 37.71
C THR A 147 -1.32 27.50 36.40
N ALA A 148 -2.42 28.26 36.48
CA ALA A 148 -3.25 28.58 35.33
C ALA A 148 -2.48 29.39 34.26
N GLU A 149 -1.42 30.09 34.65
CA GLU A 149 -0.52 30.82 33.75
C GLU A 149 0.44 29.85 33.05
N GLN A 150 0.98 28.87 33.76
CA GLN A 150 1.88 27.87 33.18
C GLN A 150 1.15 27.02 32.12
N LEU A 151 -0.11 26.64 32.38
CA LEU A 151 -0.93 25.93 31.39
C LEU A 151 -1.18 26.72 30.10
N ARG A 152 -1.14 28.06 30.12
CA ARG A 152 -1.36 28.87 28.89
C ARG A 152 -0.25 28.69 27.86
N TYR A 153 0.94 28.30 28.28
CA TYR A 153 2.06 28.07 27.37
C TYR A 153 2.07 26.65 26.79
N LEU A 154 1.16 25.78 27.26
CA LEU A 154 1.05 24.41 26.79
C LEU A 154 0.09 24.27 25.62
N ARG A 155 0.42 23.32 24.75
CA ARG A 155 -0.38 22.98 23.56
C ARG A 155 -1.47 21.96 23.92
N PRO A 156 -2.52 21.81 23.09
CA PRO A 156 -3.61 20.89 23.38
C PRO A 156 -3.17 19.47 23.77
N PRO A 157 -2.22 18.80 23.09
CA PRO A 157 -1.78 17.45 23.48
C PRO A 157 -1.15 17.39 24.88
N GLU A 158 -0.39 18.43 25.26
CA GLU A 158 0.25 18.54 26.57
C GLU A 158 -0.80 18.78 27.66
N LEU A 159 -1.78 19.64 27.38
CA LEU A 159 -2.91 19.86 28.28
C LEU A 159 -3.74 18.59 28.50
N TYR A 160 -3.99 17.79 27.44
CA TYR A 160 -4.65 16.49 27.59
C TYR A 160 -3.82 15.48 28.37
N ALA A 161 -2.49 15.48 28.19
CA ALA A 161 -1.60 14.62 28.95
C ALA A 161 -1.68 14.94 30.46
N ILE A 162 -1.66 16.22 30.82
CA ILE A 162 -1.82 16.67 32.22
C ILE A 162 -3.22 16.32 32.75
N LYS A 163 -4.28 16.60 31.99
CA LYS A 163 -5.67 16.27 32.38
C LYS A 163 -5.84 14.77 32.69
N LYS A 164 -5.08 13.90 32.01
CA LYS A 164 -5.15 12.44 32.15
C LYS A 164 -4.12 11.85 33.12
N ASP A 165 -3.21 12.65 33.66
CA ASP A 165 -2.17 12.19 34.58
C ASP A 165 -2.50 12.65 36.02
N PRO A 166 -3.03 11.76 36.88
CA PRO A 166 -3.41 12.12 38.24
C PRO A 166 -2.20 12.37 39.16
N SER A 167 -0.98 12.09 38.72
CA SER A 167 0.23 12.34 39.51
C SER A 167 0.68 13.79 39.47
N VAL A 168 0.22 14.57 38.48
CA VAL A 168 0.56 15.98 38.31
C VAL A 168 -0.33 16.83 39.21
N LYS A 169 0.29 17.58 40.13
CA LYS A 169 -0.44 18.53 40.98
C LYS A 169 -0.72 19.81 40.18
N VAL A 170 -1.98 20.22 40.17
CA VAL A 170 -2.45 21.39 39.42
C VAL A 170 -3.22 22.29 40.39
N ASP A 171 -3.06 23.60 40.28
CA ASP A 171 -3.82 24.54 41.11
C ASP A 171 -5.32 24.51 40.75
N PRO A 172 -6.23 24.95 41.65
CA PRO A 172 -7.67 24.88 41.39
C PRO A 172 -8.12 25.66 40.15
N ASP A 173 -7.49 26.79 39.86
CA ASP A 173 -7.84 27.66 38.72
C ASP A 173 -7.37 27.07 37.37
N ALA A 174 -6.27 26.34 37.40
CA ALA A 174 -5.70 25.58 36.30
C ALA A 174 -6.50 24.30 36.05
N GLN A 175 -6.96 23.64 37.12
CA GLN A 175 -7.85 22.47 37.00
C GLN A 175 -9.14 22.85 36.27
N ALA A 176 -9.75 23.99 36.60
CA ALA A 176 -10.93 24.48 35.90
C ALA A 176 -10.71 24.70 34.38
N LYS A 177 -9.48 25.06 33.97
CA LYS A 177 -9.12 25.16 32.54
C LYS A 177 -8.96 23.80 31.88
N LEU A 178 -8.41 22.81 32.57
CA LEU A 178 -8.28 21.45 32.05
C LEU A 178 -9.65 20.77 31.90
N ASP A 179 -10.54 20.99 32.86
CA ASP A 179 -11.90 20.45 32.83
C ASP A 179 -12.73 21.04 31.69
N ALA A 180 -12.45 22.28 31.29
CA ALA A 180 -13.08 22.95 30.15
C ALA A 180 -12.60 22.45 28.77
N LEU A 181 -11.58 21.60 28.70
CA LEU A 181 -11.13 21.00 27.43
C LEU A 181 -12.09 19.89 27.00
N SER A 182 -12.72 20.05 25.83
CA SER A 182 -13.49 18.99 25.15
C SER A 182 -12.61 17.77 24.90
N ASP A 183 -13.13 16.55 24.98
CA ASP A 183 -12.29 15.36 24.74
C ASP A 183 -12.00 15.19 23.23
N PRO A 184 -10.83 14.65 22.86
CA PRO A 184 -10.47 14.44 21.46
C PRO A 184 -11.34 13.33 20.87
N GLY A 185 -12.45 13.71 20.24
CA GLY A 185 -13.43 12.79 19.63
C GLY A 185 -14.86 13.33 19.49
N ASP A 186 -15.18 14.47 20.13
CA ASP A 186 -16.54 15.05 20.10
C ASP A 186 -16.82 15.99 18.90
N GLY A 187 -16.10 15.82 17.78
CA GLY A 187 -16.20 16.68 16.59
C GLY A 187 -16.16 15.92 15.27
#